data_AF-A0A1B8HU80-F1
#
_entry.id   AF-A0A1B8HU80-F1
#
_cell.length_a   1.000
_cell.length_b   1.000
_cell.length_c   1.000
_cell.angle_alpha   90.00
_cell.angle_beta   90.00
_cell.angle_gamma   90.00
#
_symmetry.space_group_name_H-M   'P 1'
#
loop_
_entity.id
_entity.type
_entity.pdbx_description
1 polymer ?
#
loop_
_entity_poly.entity_id
_entity_poly.type
_entity_poly.pdbx_seq_one_letter_code
_entity_poly.pdbx_strand_id
1 'polypeptide(L)' 'MFKHELGQVVQVTISGEEGHVKARAEYHNGPNQYLIHYLAADGRGTDGWFEEGELSPVEQ' A
#
# COMPACT_ATOMS: atom_id res chain seq x y z
N MET A 1 1.50 -6.26 -14.75
CA MET A 1 0.95 -4.89 -14.66
C MET A 1 0.60 -4.65 -13.20
N PHE A 2 0.86 -3.46 -12.68
CA PHE A 2 0.53 -3.11 -11.30
C PHE A 2 -0.97 -2.88 -11.16
N LYS A 3 -1.59 -3.45 -10.12
CA LYS A 3 -3.00 -3.21 -9.78
C LYS A 3 -3.25 -1.82 -9.19
N HIS A 4 -2.28 -1.29 -8.43
CA HIS A 4 -2.40 0.01 -7.79
C HIS A 4 -1.46 1.03 -8.44
N GLU A 5 -1.90 2.28 -8.53
CA GLU A 5 -1.16 3.37 -9.15
C GLU A 5 -0.37 4.20 -8.14
N LEU A 6 0.73 4.82 -8.58
CA LEU A 6 1.46 5.78 -7.75
C LEU A 6 0.55 6.96 -7.37
N GLY A 7 0.56 7.34 -6.10
CA GLY A 7 -0.31 8.37 -5.53
C GLY A 7 -1.75 7.93 -5.24
N GLN A 8 -2.14 6.71 -5.62
CA GLN A 8 -3.45 6.16 -5.29
C GLN A 8 -3.59 6.00 -3.77
N VAL A 9 -4.75 6.35 -3.22
CA VAL A 9 -5.11 6.07 -1.83
C VAL A 9 -5.55 4.61 -1.72
N VAL A 10 -4.94 3.90 -0.77
CA VAL A 10 -5.19 2.49 -0.50
C VAL A 10 -5.31 2.26 0.99
N GLN A 11 -6.01 1.19 1.34
CA GLN A 11 -6.14 0.70 2.71
C GLN A 11 -5.37 -0.61 2.86
N VAL A 12 -4.60 -0.72 3.95
CA VAL A 12 -4.04 -1.98 4.41
C VAL A 12 -5.17 -2.83 4.98
N THR A 13 -5.49 -3.92 4.30
CA THR A 13 -6.74 -4.67 4.51
C THR A 13 -6.88 -5.23 5.92
N ILE A 14 -5.76 -5.61 6.56
CA ILE A 14 -5.77 -6.23 7.90
C ILE A 14 -5.92 -5.20 9.03
N SER A 15 -5.32 -4.01 8.90
CA SER A 15 -5.32 -2.99 9.96
C SER A 15 -6.37 -1.90 9.74
N GLY A 16 -6.88 -1.74 8.52
CA GLY A 16 -7.74 -0.62 8.13
C GLY A 16 -6.98 0.70 7.99
N GLU A 17 -5.65 0.69 8.09
CA GLU A 17 -4.83 1.90 7.95
C GLU A 17 -4.85 2.36 6.49
N GLU A 18 -5.12 3.64 6.29
CA GLU A 18 -5.16 4.26 4.98
C GLU A 18 -3.89 5.07 4.72
N GLY A 19 -3.43 5.01 3.48
CA GLY A 19 -2.25 5.71 3.02
C GLY A 19 -2.24 5.86 1.51
N HIS A 20 -1.11 6.28 0.96
CA HIS A 20 -0.95 6.40 -0.49
C HIS A 20 0.25 5.61 -1.00
N VAL A 21 0.14 5.11 -2.22
CA VAL A 21 1.22 4.39 -2.89
C VAL A 21 2.35 5.36 -3.25
N LYS A 22 3.50 5.21 -2.59
CA LYS A 22 4.70 6.02 -2.79
C LYS A 22 5.69 5.38 -3.77
N ALA A 23 5.74 4.05 -3.83
CA ALA A 23 6.57 3.30 -4.77
C ALA A 23 5.92 1.97 -5.16
N ARG A 24 6.39 1.39 -6.28
CA ARG A 24 5.99 0.08 -6.78
C ARG A 24 7.23 -0.72 -7.14
N ALA A 25 7.23 -2.00 -6.87
CA ALA A 25 8.33 -2.91 -7.17
C ALA A 25 7.79 -4.24 -7.71
N GLU A 26 8.45 -4.75 -8.75
CA GLU A 26 8.25 -6.10 -9.25
C GLU A 26 9.35 -7.02 -8.69
N TYR A 27 9.00 -8.28 -8.45
CA TYR A 27 9.89 -9.29 -7.90
C TYR A 27 9.93 -10.50 -8.83
N HIS A 28 11.09 -11.15 -8.93
CA HIS A 28 11.23 -12.35 -9.76
C HIS A 28 10.30 -13.48 -9.30
N ASN A 29 10.13 -13.63 -7.98
CA ASN A 29 9.27 -14.63 -7.36
C ASN A 29 8.32 -13.92 -6.38
N GLY A 30 7.05 -13.81 -6.71
CA GLY A 30 6.02 -13.23 -5.84
C GLY A 30 5.16 -12.18 -6.53
N PRO A 31 4.13 -11.67 -5.83
CA PRO A 31 3.29 -10.59 -6.33
C PRO A 31 4.05 -9.27 -6.39
N ASN A 32 3.47 -8.29 -7.10
CA ASN A 32 3.95 -6.90 -7.03
C ASN A 32 3.89 -6.40 -5.58
N GLN A 33 4.83 -5.54 -5.21
CA GLN A 33 4.81 -4.87 -3.91
C GLN A 33 4.71 -3.35 -4.05
N TYR A 34 4.19 -2.75 -3.00
CA TYR A 34 3.84 -1.35 -2.92
C TYR A 34 4.37 -0.76 -1.62
N LEU A 35 5.08 0.36 -1.72
CA LEU A 35 5.49 1.13 -0.54
C LEU A 35 4.36 2.11 -0.24
N ILE A 36 3.72 1.96 0.91
CA ILE A 36 2.63 2.83 1.33
C ILE A 36 3.14 3.77 2.41
N HIS A 37 2.86 5.07 2.24
CA HIS A 37 2.98 6.04 3.33
C HIS A 37 1.62 6.19 4.01
N TYR A 38 1.52 5.79 5.26
CA TYR A 38 0.25 5.73 6.01
C TYR A 38 0.42 6.25 7.43
N LEU A 39 -0.70 6.60 8.06
CA LEU A 39 -0.75 6.96 9.46
C LEU A 39 -0.94 5.68 10.28
N ALA A 40 0.09 5.29 11.03
CA ALA A 40 0.01 4.13 11.90
C ALA A 40 -0.93 4.38 13.09
N ALA A 41 -1.45 3.32 13.69
CA ALA A 41 -2.34 3.40 14.86
C ALA A 41 -1.75 4.15 16.08
N ASP A 42 -0.42 4.29 16.16
CA ASP A 42 0.26 5.07 17.19
C ASP A 42 0.40 6.57 16.87
N GLY A 43 -0.20 7.01 15.76
CA GLY A 43 -0.23 8.41 15.32
C GLY A 43 1.00 8.86 14.53
N ARG A 44 1.92 7.95 14.17
CA ARG A 44 3.10 8.30 13.36
C ARG A 44 2.85 8.07 11.88
N GLY A 45 3.29 9.02 11.05
CA GLY A 45 3.44 8.78 9.62
C GLY A 45 4.62 7.83 9.38
N THR A 46 4.37 6.69 8.76
CA THR A 46 5.39 5.68 8.47
C THR A 46 5.27 5.16 7.04
N ASP A 47 6.35 4.58 6.55
CA ASP A 47 6.38 3.86 5.27
C ASP A 47 6.42 2.34 5.54
N GLY A 48 5.72 1.55 4.73
CA GLY A 48 5.73 0.08 4.80
C GLY A 48 5.53 -0.57 3.45
N TRP A 49 6.21 -1.71 3.20
CA TRP A 49 6.02 -2.52 1.99
C TRP A 49 4.93 -3.56 2.21
N PHE A 50 4.01 -3.65 1.24
CA PHE A 50 2.89 -4.58 1.24
C PHE A 50 2.75 -5.24 -0.13
N GLU A 51 2.32 -6.50 -0.13
CA GLU A 51 1.97 -7.24 -1.34
C GLU A 51 0.67 -6.72 -1.96
N GLU A 52 0.51 -6.94 -3.27
CA GLU A 52 -0.65 -6.48 -4.04
C GLU A 52 -2.01 -6.88 -3.45
N GLY A 53 -2.07 -8.07 -2.83
CA GLY A 53 -3.27 -8.63 -2.22
C GLY A 53 -3.57 -8.11 -0.80
N GLU A 54 -2.62 -7.45 -0.15
CA GLU A 54 -2.80 -6.88 1.18
C GLU A 54 -3.48 -5.50 1.14
N LEU A 55 -3.61 -4.92 -0.06
CA LEU A 55 -4.10 -3.57 -0.29
C LEU A 55 -5.42 -3.56 -1.05
N SER A 56 -6.34 -2.74 -0.57
CA SER A 56 -7.61 -2.45 -1.24
C SER A 56 -7.67 -0.97 -1.65
N PRO A 57 -8.19 -0.63 -2.85
CA PRO A 57 -8.46 0.75 -3.19
C PRO A 57 -9.49 1.33 -2.22
N VAL A 58 -9.27 2.56 -1.76
CA VAL A 58 -10.31 3.31 -1.06
C VAL A 58 -11.14 4.02 -2.13
N GLU A 59 -12.44 3.71 -2.23
CA GLU A 59 -13.34 4.47 -3.11
C GLU A 59 -13.47 5.90 -2.57
N GLN A 60 -13.26 6.89 -3.44
CA GLN A 60 -13.45 8.31 -3.11
C GLN A 60 -14.92 8.72 -3.23
#